data_AF-A0AAU7YMG1-F1
#
_entry.id   AF-A0AAU7YMG1-F1
#
_cell.length_a   1.000
_cell.length_b   1.000
_cell.length_c   1.000
_cell.angle_alpha   90.00
_cell.angle_beta   90.00
_cell.angle_gamma   90.00
#
_symmetry.space_group_name_H-M   'P 1'
#
loop_
_entity.id
_entity.type
_entity.pdbx_description
1 polymer ?
#
loop_
_entity_poly.entity_id
_entity_poly.type
_entity_poly.pdbx_seq_one_letter_code
_entity_poly.pdbx_strand_id
1 'polypeptide(L)'
;MAFLPLLSICLPCNGNWYKIGCQGFSASDLLKELYPEMYSNPKIAKYIEEGANGNYGAVNFKFAFTEDLNSISWLGNIEYEKCVDDQRELACQEEEIKSFCYPNVYRSNPEFNKSFFSRGACPNLFKESSETSVVKAKQVAPLILVNTLGQMIDKEGNNTKVYYDALKRYLNDDGKIKDCGDNQKCKDYIPIMEKVAWNSDKEVLLKTAVNNTQEANPYYYGNEDNSTSVEFGSI
;
A
#
# COMPACT_ATOMS: atom_id res chain seq x y z
N MET A 1 14.41 -5.25 13.41
CA MET A 1 13.81 -4.10 12.71
C MET A 1 14.28 -4.15 11.27
N ALA A 2 13.37 -4.37 10.35
CA ALA A 2 13.68 -4.36 8.92
C ALA A 2 13.62 -2.91 8.41
N PHE A 3 14.59 -2.54 7.58
CA PHE A 3 14.69 -1.23 6.95
C PHE A 3 14.40 -1.40 5.47
N LEU A 4 13.28 -0.87 4.99
CA LEU A 4 12.98 -0.87 3.55
C LEU A 4 13.78 0.25 2.86
N PRO A 5 14.66 -0.07 1.88
CA PRO A 5 15.32 0.95 1.08
C PRO A 5 14.35 1.58 0.08
N LEU A 6 14.43 2.91 -0.03
CA LEU A 6 13.70 3.75 -0.97
C LEU A 6 13.76 3.24 -2.41
N LEU A 7 12.60 3.20 -3.07
CA LEU A 7 12.50 3.32 -4.51
C LEU A 7 11.98 4.73 -4.81
N SER A 8 12.91 5.58 -5.23
CA SER A 8 12.71 6.80 -6.02
C SER A 8 11.73 7.87 -5.53
N ILE A 9 12.28 9.09 -5.43
CA ILE A 9 11.57 10.35 -5.73
C ILE A 9 10.59 10.06 -6.88
N CYS A 10 9.30 10.38 -6.73
CA CYS A 10 8.27 10.10 -7.72
C CYS A 10 8.73 10.40 -9.15
N LEU A 11 9.24 9.39 -9.85
CA LEU A 11 9.60 9.45 -11.26
C LEU A 11 8.32 9.32 -12.07
N PRO A 12 8.26 9.91 -13.28
CA PRO A 12 7.07 9.86 -14.12
C PRO A 12 6.70 8.41 -14.38
N CYS A 13 5.53 8.06 -13.88
CA CYS A 13 5.01 6.71 -13.95
C CYS A 13 3.96 6.71 -15.06
N ASN A 14 4.24 6.00 -16.15
CA ASN A 14 3.38 5.89 -17.34
C ASN A 14 2.99 7.23 -18.00
N GLY A 15 3.92 8.19 -18.08
CA GLY A 15 3.68 9.45 -18.82
C GLY A 15 2.67 10.41 -18.17
N ASN A 16 2.21 10.12 -16.95
CA ASN A 16 1.33 10.99 -16.18
C ASN A 16 2.11 11.72 -15.08
N TRP A 17 2.10 13.05 -15.20
CA TRP A 17 2.97 14.03 -14.56
C TRP A 17 2.70 14.31 -13.07
N TYR A 18 1.99 13.44 -12.36
CA TYR A 18 1.07 14.03 -11.37
C TYR A 18 1.66 14.53 -10.06
N LYS A 19 2.85 14.09 -9.58
CA LYS A 19 3.47 14.66 -8.36
C LYS A 19 4.99 14.51 -8.31
N ILE A 20 5.73 15.32 -9.08
CA ILE A 20 7.20 15.44 -8.94
C ILE A 20 7.51 16.04 -7.56
N GLY A 21 8.47 15.47 -6.83
CA GLY A 21 8.92 15.97 -5.51
C GLY A 21 8.20 15.37 -4.30
N CYS A 22 7.27 14.42 -4.49
CA CYS A 22 6.67 13.65 -3.40
C CYS A 22 7.52 12.42 -3.03
N GLN A 23 7.30 11.92 -1.82
CA GLN A 23 7.95 10.71 -1.32
C GLN A 23 6.99 9.53 -1.46
N GLY A 24 7.26 8.65 -2.44
CA GLY A 24 6.42 7.51 -2.77
C GLY A 24 6.82 6.22 -2.03
N PHE A 25 5.82 5.41 -1.71
CA PHE A 25 5.96 4.06 -1.17
C PHE A 25 5.11 3.08 -1.97
N SER A 26 5.61 1.87 -2.17
CA SER A 26 4.79 0.78 -2.71
C SER A 26 4.09 0.05 -1.57
N ALA A 27 2.77 -0.14 -1.67
CA ALA A 27 2.03 -1.03 -0.78
C ALA A 27 2.66 -2.43 -0.72
N SER A 28 3.28 -2.90 -1.82
CA SER A 28 3.99 -4.20 -1.84
C SER A 28 5.09 -4.30 -0.79
N ASP A 29 5.79 -3.20 -0.51
CA ASP A 29 6.90 -3.20 0.43
C ASP A 29 6.35 -3.28 1.87
N LEU A 30 5.23 -2.61 2.15
CA LEU A 30 4.48 -2.78 3.41
C LEU A 30 3.99 -4.24 3.58
N LEU A 31 3.39 -4.82 2.54
CA LEU A 31 2.86 -6.18 2.58
C LEU A 31 3.96 -7.23 2.79
N LYS A 32 5.14 -7.06 2.20
CA LYS A 32 6.29 -7.97 2.39
C LYS A 32 6.79 -8.00 3.82
N GLU A 33 6.77 -6.85 4.50
CA GLU A 33 7.14 -6.75 5.91
C GLU A 33 6.09 -7.37 6.84
N LEU A 34 4.81 -7.07 6.58
CA LEU A 34 3.69 -7.57 7.37
C LEU A 34 3.47 -9.08 7.18
N TYR A 35 3.56 -9.56 5.94
CA TYR A 35 3.22 -10.94 5.53
C TYR A 35 4.31 -11.58 4.66
N PRO A 36 5.54 -11.78 5.17
CA PRO A 36 6.62 -12.40 4.38
C PRO A 36 6.22 -13.79 3.85
N GLU A 37 5.42 -14.53 4.61
CA GLU A 37 4.92 -15.87 4.27
C GLU A 37 4.04 -15.86 3.00
N MET A 38 3.34 -14.76 2.73
CA MET A 38 2.51 -14.61 1.54
C MET A 38 3.37 -14.58 0.27
N TYR A 39 4.54 -13.92 0.35
CA TYR A 39 5.49 -13.77 -0.75
C TYR A 39 6.45 -14.96 -0.88
N SER A 40 6.63 -15.76 0.18
CA SER A 40 7.41 -17.00 0.11
C SER A 40 6.58 -18.19 -0.37
N ASN A 41 5.24 -18.13 -0.32
CA ASN A 41 4.37 -19.21 -0.81
C ASN A 41 4.29 -19.21 -2.35
N PRO A 42 4.81 -20.22 -3.06
CA PRO A 42 4.84 -20.24 -4.52
C PRO A 42 3.45 -20.32 -5.17
N LYS A 43 2.44 -20.85 -4.47
CA LYS A 43 1.04 -20.87 -4.93
C LYS A 43 0.36 -19.51 -4.80
N ILE A 44 0.92 -18.56 -4.07
CA ILE A 44 0.36 -17.22 -3.89
C ILE A 44 1.23 -16.21 -4.63
N ALA A 45 2.53 -16.20 -4.34
CA ALA A 45 3.54 -15.30 -4.88
C ALA A 45 3.42 -15.17 -6.40
N LYS A 46 3.38 -16.30 -7.12
CA LYS A 46 3.21 -16.31 -8.57
C LYS A 46 1.98 -15.51 -9.02
N TYR A 47 0.83 -15.68 -8.37
CA TYR A 47 -0.41 -15.00 -8.76
C TYR A 47 -0.53 -13.56 -8.24
N ILE A 48 0.25 -13.14 -7.25
CA ILE A 48 0.23 -11.73 -6.82
C ILE A 48 1.31 -10.91 -7.55
N GLU A 49 2.42 -11.54 -7.93
CA GLU A 49 3.54 -10.91 -8.67
C GLU A 49 3.29 -10.82 -10.17
N GLU A 50 2.60 -11.80 -10.78
CA GLU A 50 2.25 -11.79 -12.21
C GLU A 50 1.15 -10.77 -12.56
N GLY A 51 0.55 -10.10 -11.58
CA GLY A 51 -0.40 -9.01 -11.78
C GLY A 51 -1.58 -9.42 -12.65
N ALA A 52 -1.63 -8.96 -13.91
CA ALA A 52 -2.77 -9.17 -14.79
C ALA A 52 -3.12 -10.62 -15.12
N ASN A 53 -2.14 -11.52 -14.99
CA ASN A 53 -2.31 -12.96 -15.18
C ASN A 53 -2.57 -13.70 -13.85
N GLY A 54 -2.36 -12.96 -12.76
CA GLY A 54 -2.49 -13.36 -11.38
C GLY A 54 -3.89 -13.10 -10.85
N ASN A 55 -4.67 -14.15 -10.66
CA ASN A 55 -6.10 -14.06 -10.42
C ASN A 55 -6.51 -13.49 -9.05
N TYR A 56 -5.61 -12.90 -8.25
CA TYR A 56 -5.88 -12.53 -6.86
C TYR A 56 -5.98 -11.01 -6.63
N GLY A 57 -6.97 -10.62 -5.83
CA GLY A 57 -7.13 -9.27 -5.28
C GLY A 57 -7.11 -9.26 -3.76
N ALA A 58 -6.91 -8.09 -3.17
CA ALA A 58 -6.97 -7.88 -1.72
C ALA A 58 -8.30 -7.24 -1.32
N VAL A 59 -8.86 -7.69 -0.20
CA VAL A 59 -10.04 -7.13 0.45
C VAL A 59 -9.88 -7.14 1.98
N ASN A 60 -10.82 -6.53 2.69
CA ASN A 60 -10.94 -6.51 4.16
C ASN A 60 -9.84 -5.78 4.95
N PHE A 61 -8.72 -5.42 4.32
CA PHE A 61 -7.60 -4.82 5.02
C PHE A 61 -7.89 -3.39 5.48
N LYS A 62 -7.13 -2.94 6.48
CA LYS A 62 -7.03 -1.53 6.85
C LYS A 62 -5.65 -1.30 7.43
N PHE A 63 -4.92 -0.31 6.91
CA PHE A 63 -3.60 0.07 7.43
C PHE A 63 -3.64 1.50 7.93
N ALA A 64 -3.16 1.73 9.13
CA ALA A 64 -3.12 3.03 9.78
C ALA A 64 -1.70 3.59 9.76
N PHE A 65 -1.57 4.92 9.65
CA PHE A 65 -0.29 5.61 9.51
C PHE A 65 -0.19 6.81 10.45
N THR A 66 0.99 7.02 11.03
CA THR A 66 1.27 8.18 11.91
C THR A 66 1.50 9.50 11.17
N GLU A 67 1.39 9.49 9.84
CA GLU A 67 1.52 10.68 8.99
C GLU A 67 0.37 10.77 8.01
N ASP A 68 0.12 11.97 7.49
CA ASP A 68 -0.80 12.20 6.38
C ASP A 68 -0.18 11.66 5.10
N LEU A 69 -0.46 10.38 4.81
CA LEU A 69 -0.19 9.82 3.51
C LEU A 69 -1.27 10.28 2.51
N ASN A 70 -1.19 9.80 1.29
CA ASN A 70 -2.24 9.86 0.31
C ASN A 70 -2.06 8.63 -0.57
N SER A 71 -3.14 8.22 -1.25
CA SER A 71 -3.04 7.23 -2.33
C SER A 71 -3.40 7.86 -3.66
N ILE A 72 -2.90 7.26 -4.74
CA ILE A 72 -3.39 7.57 -6.08
C ILE A 72 -4.51 6.57 -6.37
N SER A 73 -5.75 6.99 -6.13
CA SER A 73 -6.94 6.12 -6.14
C SER A 73 -7.17 5.36 -7.45
N TRP A 74 -6.68 5.87 -8.59
CA TRP A 74 -6.73 5.20 -9.90
C TRP A 74 -5.50 4.32 -10.22
N LEU A 75 -4.55 4.18 -9.30
CA LEU A 75 -3.33 3.36 -9.48
C LEU A 75 -3.26 2.17 -8.53
N GLY A 76 -4.34 1.78 -7.85
CA GLY A 76 -4.25 0.61 -6.97
C GLY A 76 -5.57 0.16 -6.36
N ASN A 77 -5.55 -1.06 -5.84
CA ASN A 77 -6.64 -1.61 -5.04
C ASN A 77 -6.60 -1.05 -3.60
N ILE A 78 -6.48 0.28 -3.48
CA ILE A 78 -6.28 1.00 -2.23
C ILE A 78 -6.92 2.39 -2.32
N GLU A 79 -7.77 2.71 -1.35
CA GLU A 79 -8.30 4.03 -1.08
C GLU A 79 -7.70 4.57 0.21
N TYR A 80 -7.79 5.89 0.39
CA TYR A 80 -7.12 6.62 1.45
C TYR A 80 -8.05 7.65 2.05
N GLU A 81 -8.01 7.79 3.37
CA GLU A 81 -8.74 8.80 4.11
C GLU A 81 -7.88 9.37 5.26
N LYS A 82 -8.14 10.63 5.60
CA LYS A 82 -7.51 11.30 6.73
C LYS A 82 -8.38 11.15 7.97
N CYS A 83 -7.75 10.98 9.12
CA CYS A 83 -8.46 10.89 10.40
C CYS A 83 -9.17 12.19 10.79
N VAL A 84 -8.74 13.34 10.23
CA VAL A 84 -9.45 14.60 10.41
C VAL A 84 -10.83 14.62 9.71
N ASP A 85 -11.00 13.81 8.67
CA ASP A 85 -12.23 13.74 7.89
C ASP A 85 -13.20 12.69 8.47
N ASP A 86 -12.68 11.62 9.10
CA ASP A 86 -13.47 10.63 9.83
C ASP A 86 -12.83 10.20 11.17
N GLN A 87 -13.08 11.00 12.22
CA GLN A 87 -12.61 10.71 13.57
C GLN A 87 -13.29 9.50 14.23
N ARG A 88 -14.40 8.99 13.67
CA ARG A 88 -15.13 7.84 14.22
C ARG A 88 -14.57 6.52 13.73
N GLU A 89 -13.77 6.54 12.67
CA GLU A 89 -13.13 5.36 12.14
C GLU A 89 -12.19 4.73 13.19
N LEU A 90 -12.23 3.39 13.29
CA LEU A 90 -11.47 2.63 14.27
C LEU A 90 -9.95 2.84 14.11
N ALA A 91 -9.48 2.99 12.87
CA ALA A 91 -8.07 3.28 12.61
C ALA A 91 -7.60 4.60 13.23
N CYS A 92 -8.52 5.55 13.46
CA CYS A 92 -8.24 6.90 13.92
C CYS A 92 -8.42 7.10 15.43
N GLN A 93 -8.67 6.02 16.19
CA GLN A 93 -8.91 6.11 17.63
C GLN A 93 -7.62 6.36 18.43
N GLU A 94 -6.46 6.16 17.82
CA GLU A 94 -5.17 6.46 18.45
C GLU A 94 -4.68 7.84 18.01
N GLU A 95 -4.37 8.70 18.99
CA GLU A 95 -4.02 10.11 18.75
C GLU A 95 -2.82 10.31 17.80
N GLU A 96 -1.90 9.34 17.73
CA GLU A 96 -0.75 9.42 16.83
C GLU A 96 -1.07 9.08 15.37
N ILE A 97 -2.20 8.44 15.09
CA ILE A 97 -2.62 8.08 13.74
C ILE A 97 -3.28 9.28 13.07
N LYS A 98 -2.75 9.67 11.91
CA LYS A 98 -3.28 10.80 11.14
C LYS A 98 -4.06 10.34 9.91
N SER A 99 -3.80 9.12 9.45
CA SER A 99 -4.45 8.61 8.24
C SER A 99 -4.52 7.09 8.16
N PHE A 100 -5.33 6.60 7.24
CA PHE A 100 -5.45 5.18 6.98
C PHE A 100 -5.80 4.89 5.52
N CYS A 101 -5.61 3.63 5.12
CA CYS A 101 -6.03 3.14 3.82
C CYS A 101 -6.81 1.83 3.93
N TYR A 102 -7.66 1.57 2.94
CA TYR A 102 -8.57 0.42 2.89
C TYR A 102 -8.78 -0.03 1.43
N PRO A 103 -9.37 -1.22 1.17
CA PRO A 103 -9.55 -1.73 -0.18
C PRO A 103 -10.40 -0.82 -1.04
N ASN A 104 -9.98 -0.61 -2.29
CA ASN A 104 -10.83 -0.02 -3.31
C ASN A 104 -11.86 -1.06 -3.80
N VAL A 105 -13.00 -0.61 -4.36
CA VAL A 105 -14.11 -1.49 -4.80
C VAL A 105 -13.70 -2.44 -5.94
N TYR A 106 -12.64 -2.10 -6.69
CA TYR A 106 -12.22 -2.80 -7.92
C TYR A 106 -11.28 -3.99 -7.70
N ARG A 107 -11.64 -4.91 -6.81
CA ARG A 107 -10.86 -6.14 -6.51
C ARG A 107 -10.54 -7.04 -7.70
N SER A 108 -11.30 -6.95 -8.80
CA SER A 108 -11.12 -7.73 -10.02
C SER A 108 -10.29 -7.00 -11.09
N ASN A 109 -9.85 -5.77 -10.84
CA ASN A 109 -9.05 -5.02 -11.79
C ASN A 109 -7.58 -5.49 -11.72
N PRO A 110 -7.05 -6.10 -12.79
CA PRO A 110 -5.74 -6.73 -12.71
C PRO A 110 -4.58 -5.73 -12.60
N GLU A 111 -4.71 -4.52 -13.18
CA GLU A 111 -3.69 -3.47 -13.07
C GLU A 111 -3.66 -2.85 -11.66
N PHE A 112 -4.83 -2.72 -11.03
CA PHE A 112 -4.93 -2.20 -9.66
C PHE A 112 -4.34 -3.20 -8.65
N ASN A 113 -4.59 -4.50 -8.85
CA ASN A 113 -3.99 -5.55 -8.02
C ASN A 113 -2.48 -5.63 -8.25
N LYS A 114 -2.01 -5.57 -9.51
CA LYS A 114 -0.57 -5.54 -9.82
C LYS A 114 0.11 -4.39 -9.08
N SER A 115 -0.48 -3.21 -9.08
CA SER A 115 0.08 -2.03 -8.42
C SER A 115 0.07 -2.16 -6.90
N PHE A 116 -0.92 -2.86 -6.33
CA PHE A 116 -0.98 -3.14 -4.90
C PHE A 116 0.08 -4.16 -4.44
N PHE A 117 0.31 -5.23 -5.20
CA PHE A 117 1.17 -6.35 -4.77
C PHE A 117 2.61 -6.29 -5.29
N SER A 118 2.87 -5.62 -6.41
CA SER A 118 4.18 -5.65 -7.09
C SER A 118 4.99 -4.37 -6.90
N ARG A 119 6.27 -4.54 -6.60
CA ARG A 119 7.26 -3.45 -6.49
C ARG A 119 7.65 -2.86 -7.86
N GLY A 120 7.43 -3.61 -8.94
CA GLY A 120 7.70 -3.15 -10.31
C GLY A 120 6.66 -2.18 -10.85
N ALA A 121 5.59 -1.94 -10.10
CA ALA A 121 4.56 -0.96 -10.42
C ALA A 121 4.86 0.39 -9.77
N CYS A 122 4.08 1.40 -10.14
CA CYS A 122 4.21 2.76 -9.62
C CYS A 122 3.87 2.82 -8.12
N PRO A 123 4.59 3.64 -7.33
CA PRO A 123 4.21 3.90 -5.95
C PRO A 123 2.76 4.35 -5.86
N ASN A 124 1.98 3.69 -5.00
CA ASN A 124 0.55 3.90 -4.83
C ASN A 124 0.20 4.54 -3.49
N LEU A 125 1.20 4.74 -2.63
CA LEU A 125 1.16 5.56 -1.43
C LEU A 125 2.18 6.69 -1.58
N PHE A 126 1.85 7.90 -1.15
CA PHE A 126 2.80 9.00 -1.16
C PHE A 126 2.54 9.99 -0.03
N LYS A 127 3.58 10.73 0.34
CA LYS A 127 3.51 11.86 1.26
C LYS A 127 3.76 13.16 0.49
N GLU A 128 2.92 14.16 0.70
CA GLU A 128 3.03 15.47 0.02
C GLU A 128 4.11 16.38 0.62
N SER A 129 4.38 16.25 1.93
CA SER A 129 5.38 17.08 2.60
C SER A 129 6.81 16.65 2.26
N SER A 130 7.67 17.63 2.00
CA SER A 130 9.11 17.47 1.72
C SER A 130 9.95 17.21 2.97
N GLU A 131 9.37 17.33 4.17
CA GLU A 131 10.10 17.09 5.41
C GLU A 131 10.35 15.59 5.59
N THR A 132 11.60 15.26 5.90
CA THR A 132 11.98 13.91 6.26
C THR A 132 11.27 13.50 7.54
N SER A 133 10.47 12.44 7.47
CA SER A 133 9.84 11.83 8.63
C SER A 133 9.91 10.29 8.57
N VAL A 134 9.72 9.68 9.73
CA VAL A 134 9.49 8.24 9.82
C VAL A 134 7.99 8.05 9.91
N VAL A 135 7.41 7.41 8.90
CA VAL A 135 6.00 7.01 8.93
C VAL A 135 5.93 5.64 9.58
N LYS A 136 5.22 5.51 10.70
CA LYS A 136 4.87 4.18 11.21
C LYS A 136 3.59 3.73 10.54
N ALA A 137 3.56 2.46 10.13
CA ALA A 137 2.41 1.80 9.55
C ALA A 137 2.06 0.56 10.38
N LYS A 138 0.77 0.33 10.59
CA LYS A 138 0.28 -0.88 11.28
C LYS A 138 -1.03 -1.39 10.70
N GLN A 139 -1.30 -2.66 10.91
CA GLN A 139 -2.55 -3.27 10.51
C GLN A 139 -3.65 -3.02 11.54
N VAL A 140 -4.83 -2.60 11.06
CA VAL A 140 -6.07 -2.46 11.85
C VAL A 140 -7.03 -3.60 11.54
N ALA A 141 -7.15 -3.97 10.26
CA ALA A 141 -8.05 -5.04 9.81
C ALA A 141 -7.31 -6.11 8.97
N PRO A 142 -7.68 -7.40 9.10
CA PRO A 142 -7.04 -8.50 8.39
C PRO A 142 -7.14 -8.36 6.89
N LEU A 143 -6.04 -8.63 6.17
CA LEU A 143 -6.08 -8.73 4.72
C LEU A 143 -6.61 -10.10 4.31
N ILE A 144 -7.53 -10.14 3.35
CA ILE A 144 -8.03 -11.37 2.75
C ILE A 144 -7.72 -11.34 1.26
N LEU A 145 -7.16 -12.43 0.74
CA LEU A 145 -6.98 -12.64 -0.68
C LEU A 145 -8.24 -13.26 -1.28
N VAL A 146 -8.65 -12.77 -2.46
CA VAL A 146 -9.79 -13.30 -3.21
C VAL A 146 -9.44 -13.51 -4.67
N ASN A 147 -10.06 -14.47 -5.33
CA ASN A 147 -9.93 -14.61 -6.78
C ASN A 147 -10.77 -13.57 -7.55
N THR A 148 -10.73 -13.62 -8.89
CA THR A 148 -11.51 -12.76 -9.79
C THR A 148 -13.03 -12.83 -9.57
N LEU A 149 -13.54 -13.94 -9.03
CA LEU A 149 -14.96 -14.12 -8.67
C LEU A 149 -15.29 -13.57 -7.27
N GLY A 150 -14.29 -13.12 -6.50
CA GLY A 150 -14.45 -12.73 -5.11
C GLY A 150 -14.49 -13.91 -4.13
N GLN A 151 -14.05 -15.10 -4.53
CA GLN A 151 -13.92 -16.27 -3.65
C GLN A 151 -12.61 -16.20 -2.88
N MET A 152 -12.66 -16.43 -1.57
CA MET A 152 -11.51 -16.28 -0.69
C MET A 152 -10.46 -17.37 -0.94
N ILE A 153 -9.20 -16.98 -0.84
CA ILE A 153 -8.01 -17.82 -0.95
C ILE A 153 -7.43 -18.00 0.44
N ASP A 154 -7.17 -19.24 0.83
CA ASP A 154 -6.52 -19.54 2.11
C ASP A 154 -5.00 -19.25 2.07
N LYS A 155 -4.36 -19.27 3.24
CA LYS A 155 -2.92 -19.03 3.39
C LYS A 155 -2.03 -20.05 2.67
N GLU A 156 -2.58 -21.22 2.32
CA GLU A 156 -1.89 -22.23 1.52
C GLU A 156 -2.00 -21.97 0.01
N GLY A 157 -2.83 -21.00 -0.40
CA GLY A 157 -3.07 -20.66 -1.80
C GLY A 157 -4.20 -21.47 -2.44
N ASN A 158 -5.05 -22.15 -1.66
CA ASN A 158 -6.19 -22.89 -2.19
C ASN A 158 -7.46 -22.02 -2.19
N ASN A 159 -8.31 -22.20 -3.21
CA ASN A 159 -9.60 -21.54 -3.28
C ASN A 159 -10.61 -22.24 -2.36
N THR A 160 -11.15 -21.49 -1.40
CA THR A 160 -12.14 -21.99 -0.43
C THR A 160 -13.52 -22.25 -1.04
N LYS A 161 -13.80 -21.73 -2.24
CA LYS A 161 -15.12 -21.65 -2.91
C LYS A 161 -16.14 -20.78 -2.16
N VAL A 162 -15.71 -20.04 -1.14
CA VAL A 162 -16.57 -19.18 -0.33
C VAL A 162 -16.36 -17.72 -0.71
N TYR A 163 -17.45 -17.03 -1.01
CA TYR A 163 -17.42 -15.62 -1.43
C TYR A 163 -17.19 -14.67 -0.25
N TYR A 164 -16.30 -13.70 -0.42
CA TYR A 164 -16.05 -12.65 0.56
C TYR A 164 -17.31 -11.81 0.83
N ASP A 165 -18.11 -11.51 -0.19
CA ASP A 165 -19.36 -10.72 -0.03
C ASP A 165 -20.39 -11.40 0.89
N ALA A 166 -20.31 -12.72 1.05
CA ALA A 166 -21.13 -13.47 1.98
C ALA A 166 -20.57 -13.38 3.43
N LEU A 167 -19.24 -13.44 3.59
CA LEU A 167 -18.55 -13.22 4.87
C LEU A 167 -18.72 -11.78 5.38
N LYS A 168 -18.59 -10.79 4.50
CA LYS A 168 -18.54 -9.34 4.82
C LYS A 168 -19.68 -8.88 5.74
N ARG A 169 -20.86 -9.48 5.61
CA ARG A 169 -22.06 -9.16 6.42
C ARG A 169 -21.92 -9.54 7.90
N TYR A 170 -20.93 -10.36 8.22
CA TYR A 170 -20.64 -10.84 9.56
C TYR A 170 -19.36 -10.24 10.15
N LEU A 171 -18.78 -9.22 9.50
CA LEU A 171 -17.59 -8.54 9.99
C LEU A 171 -17.96 -7.26 10.75
N ASN A 172 -17.17 -6.93 11.76
CA ASN A 172 -17.13 -5.62 12.40
C ASN A 172 -16.26 -4.66 11.57
N ASP A 173 -16.19 -3.39 11.99
CA ASP A 173 -15.38 -2.35 11.33
C ASP A 173 -13.86 -2.60 11.41
N ASP A 174 -13.43 -3.46 12.35
CA ASP A 174 -12.06 -3.98 12.47
C ASP A 174 -11.76 -5.16 11.52
N GLY A 175 -12.73 -5.51 10.67
CA GLY A 175 -12.64 -6.60 9.69
C GLY A 175 -12.62 -8.01 10.31
N LYS A 176 -12.87 -8.16 11.62
CA LYS A 176 -13.00 -9.47 12.29
C LYS A 176 -14.46 -9.89 12.36
N ILE A 177 -14.68 -11.19 12.52
CA ILE A 177 -16.04 -11.73 12.68
C ILE A 177 -16.66 -11.18 13.97
N LYS A 178 -17.90 -10.68 13.85
CA LYS A 178 -18.71 -10.19 14.96
C LYS A 178 -19.14 -11.32 15.89
N ASP A 179 -19.58 -10.99 17.10
CA ASP A 179 -20.21 -11.98 17.96
C ASP A 179 -21.42 -12.60 17.25
N CYS A 180 -21.32 -13.90 16.98
CA CYS A 180 -22.30 -14.62 16.20
C CYS A 180 -23.57 -14.97 16.99
N GLY A 181 -23.55 -14.92 18.33
CA GLY A 181 -24.68 -15.38 19.16
C GLY A 181 -25.15 -16.78 18.73
N ASP A 182 -26.43 -16.90 18.33
CA ASP A 182 -27.03 -18.15 17.83
C ASP A 182 -27.03 -18.29 16.30
N ASN A 183 -26.44 -17.34 15.56
CA ASN A 183 -26.43 -17.39 14.10
C ASN A 183 -25.44 -18.44 13.58
N GLN A 184 -25.96 -19.60 13.16
CA GLN A 184 -25.14 -20.70 12.66
C GLN A 184 -24.30 -20.32 11.43
N LYS A 185 -24.85 -19.55 10.48
CA LYS A 185 -24.09 -19.13 9.28
C LYS A 185 -22.88 -18.28 9.65
N CYS A 186 -23.01 -17.41 10.65
CA CYS A 186 -21.90 -16.62 11.17
C CYS A 186 -20.83 -17.53 11.79
N LYS A 187 -21.24 -18.53 12.60
CA LYS A 187 -20.32 -19.51 13.22
C LYS A 187 -19.56 -20.32 12.18
N ASP A 188 -20.20 -20.69 11.07
CA ASP A 188 -19.57 -21.44 9.99
C ASP A 188 -18.42 -20.66 9.30
N TYR A 189 -18.44 -19.32 9.39
CA TYR A 189 -17.37 -18.46 8.86
C TYR A 189 -16.15 -18.34 9.77
N ILE A 190 -16.26 -18.65 11.07
CA ILE A 190 -15.14 -18.58 12.03
C ILE A 190 -13.93 -19.43 11.55
N PRO A 191 -14.09 -20.74 11.28
CA PRO A 191 -12.96 -21.55 10.82
C PRO A 191 -12.47 -21.18 9.40
N ILE A 192 -13.30 -20.50 8.59
CA ILE A 192 -12.88 -19.98 7.29
C ILE A 192 -11.97 -18.77 7.49
N MET A 193 -12.36 -17.85 8.38
CA MET A 193 -11.60 -16.64 8.69
C MET A 193 -10.19 -16.97 9.18
N GLU A 194 -10.03 -17.97 10.05
CA GLU A 194 -8.73 -18.43 10.53
C GLU A 194 -7.78 -18.83 9.39
N LYS A 195 -8.33 -19.43 8.33
CA LYS A 195 -7.58 -19.91 7.15
C LYS A 195 -7.24 -18.81 6.16
N VAL A 196 -8.07 -17.77 6.04
CA VAL A 196 -7.94 -16.74 4.98
C VAL A 196 -7.39 -15.40 5.48
N ALA A 197 -7.50 -15.11 6.77
CA ALA A 197 -7.15 -13.81 7.33
C ALA A 197 -5.63 -13.68 7.57
N TRP A 198 -4.98 -12.82 6.79
CA TRP A 198 -3.61 -12.37 7.00
C TRP A 198 -3.60 -11.30 8.08
N ASN A 199 -3.10 -11.68 9.26
CA ASN A 199 -2.96 -10.82 10.43
C ASN A 199 -1.48 -10.58 10.71
N SER A 200 -1.14 -9.40 11.22
CA SER A 200 0.17 -8.98 11.65
C SER A 200 0.01 -7.98 12.79
N ASP A 201 0.72 -8.21 13.89
CA ASP A 201 0.87 -7.29 15.01
C ASP A 201 2.10 -6.39 14.84
N LYS A 202 2.84 -6.55 13.73
CA LYS A 202 4.05 -5.79 13.45
C LYS A 202 3.72 -4.34 13.12
N GLU A 203 4.57 -3.46 13.63
CA GLU A 203 4.71 -2.10 13.14
C GLU A 203 5.82 -2.03 12.10
N VAL A 204 5.54 -1.35 10.98
CA VAL A 204 6.48 -1.16 9.88
C VAL A 204 6.88 0.31 9.80
N LEU A 205 8.18 0.57 9.70
CA LEU A 205 8.72 1.92 9.58
C LEU A 205 9.03 2.22 8.11
N LEU A 206 8.28 3.15 7.52
CA LEU A 206 8.54 3.68 6.19
C LEU A 206 9.36 4.96 6.34
N LYS A 207 10.58 4.96 5.80
CA LYS A 207 11.48 6.11 5.86
C LYS A 207 11.41 6.92 4.58
N THR A 208 11.14 8.20 4.71
CA THR A 208 11.20 9.15 3.61
C THR A 208 12.65 9.55 3.30
N ALA A 209 13.01 9.80 2.03
CA ALA A 209 14.33 10.30 1.67
C ALA A 209 14.53 11.78 2.02
N VAL A 210 15.80 12.17 2.23
CA VAL A 210 16.21 13.58 2.23
C VAL A 210 16.11 14.13 0.82
N ASN A 211 15.46 15.28 0.67
CA ASN A 211 15.42 16.05 -0.57
C ASN A 211 16.81 16.67 -0.79
N ASN A 212 17.71 16.01 -1.53
CA ASN A 212 18.85 16.69 -2.13
C ASN A 212 18.40 17.26 -3.49
N THR A 213 17.46 18.22 -3.47
CA THR A 213 16.99 18.96 -4.65
C THR A 213 18.01 20.02 -5.12
N GLN A 214 19.31 19.72 -5.04
CA GLN A 214 20.34 20.51 -5.73
C GLN A 214 20.79 19.91 -7.07
N GLU A 215 20.41 18.67 -7.42
CA GLU A 215 20.92 18.03 -8.65
C GLU A 215 19.88 17.74 -9.76
N ALA A 216 18.61 18.08 -9.56
CA ALA A 216 17.59 17.89 -10.60
C ALA A 216 16.94 19.23 -10.98
N ASN A 217 17.73 20.15 -11.53
CA ASN A 217 17.21 21.31 -12.23
C ASN A 217 17.29 21.03 -13.76
N PRO A 218 16.21 20.62 -14.44
CA PRO A 218 16.26 20.25 -15.86
C PRO A 218 16.35 21.45 -16.82
N TYR A 219 16.59 22.65 -16.30
CA TYR A 219 16.67 23.90 -17.08
C TYR A 219 18.08 24.48 -17.25
N TYR A 220 19.13 23.70 -17.02
CA TYR A 220 20.46 24.07 -17.53
C TYR A 220 20.64 23.53 -18.95
N TYR A 221 20.05 24.23 -19.91
CA TYR A 221 20.59 24.21 -21.28
C TYR A 221 22.00 24.80 -21.20
N GLY A 222 22.99 23.98 -21.53
CA GLY A 222 24.34 24.43 -21.76
C GLY A 222 24.34 25.43 -22.91
N ASN A 223 24.47 26.71 -22.59
CA ASN A 223 25.12 27.63 -23.49
C ASN A 223 26.62 27.53 -23.20
N GLU A 224 27.26 26.65 -23.97
CA GLU A 224 28.65 26.88 -24.38
C GLU A 224 28.68 28.18 -25.18
N ASP A 225 28.90 29.30 -24.49
CA ASP A 225 29.52 30.47 -25.12
C ASP A 225 30.87 30.70 -24.45
N ASN A 226 31.86 30.22 -25.18
CA ASN A 226 33.28 30.41 -24.97
C ASN A 226 33.60 31.90 -25.14
N SER A 227 33.68 32.65 -24.04
CA SER A 227 34.45 33.90 -24.00
C SER A 227 35.38 33.88 -22.79
N THR A 228 36.58 33.36 -23.03
CA THR A 228 37.76 33.64 -22.22
C THR A 228 37.98 35.15 -22.15
N SER A 229 37.85 35.72 -20.96
CA SER A 229 38.51 36.98 -20.61
C SER A 229 39.50 36.68 -19.49
N VAL A 230 40.78 36.82 -19.83
CA VAL A 230 41.91 36.74 -18.90
C VAL A 230 42.04 38.13 -18.28
N GLU A 231 41.73 38.26 -16.99
CA GLU A 231 42.15 39.44 -16.22
C GLU A 231 43.50 39.19 -15.56
N PHE A 232 44.47 40.04 -15.92
CA PHE A 232 45.77 40.16 -15.29
C PHE A 232 45.62 40.67 -13.85
N GLY A 233 46.10 39.89 -12.88
CA GLY A 233 46.37 40.35 -11.52
C GLY A 233 47.87 40.49 -11.30
N SER A 234 48.34 41.73 -11.14
CA SER A 234 49.72 42.10 -10.86
C SER A 234 50.20 41.61 -9.49
N ILE A 235 51.42 41.04 -9.42
CA ILE A 235 52.53 41.45 -8.54
C ILE A 235 53.83 41.19 -9.31
#